data_AF-Q3K448-F1
#
_entry.id   AF-Q3K448-F1
#
_cell.length_a   1.000
_cell.length_b   1.000
_cell.length_c   1.000
_cell.angle_alpha   90.00
_cell.angle_beta   90.00
_cell.angle_gamma   90.00
#
_symmetry.space_group_name_H-M   'P 1'
#
loop_
_entity.id
_entity.type
_entity.pdbx_description
1 polymer ?
#
loop_
_entity_poly.entity_id
_entity_poly.type
_entity_poly.pdbx_seq_one_letter_code
_entity_poly.pdbx_strand_id
1 'polypeptide(L)'
;MTSTPTFASYTKQVISDYAGNPLIEALPPILSWTEAAGLIANLPGEATPEELLLDPWVRIHCVDRLRSIVQPMSIHLELESVFSMLIRRGYVGRNPHSPETVRHLHSLSGASRFHEGFRSTAETFSLVGLSGIGKSTALWAILSLYPQTIRHERFEGRAFVQTQITWLKLDCPRDGSLAGFCQEFFIAVGKALGDEGYHRRFRARNITDSLQQMAQVASTFFIGALLIDEIQNLHAAKTGGKDSVLNFFLHLVNNIGIPVVFIGTNSMVSLFSGVMRNARRCCGNGIIEFKRFEKDGDEWRMLVENLWSYQWCQQQAELTDDIFNAIYEHTQGVTDILVKLLILTQRYVIQSGLETVTAAAIRIVSDSKMQILKPALDALRSGSPNRMAQFDDLLPVDEQIAGMMDFDFSPDPGRLKVLRSAGQHVADAPSAGGTERAKVAPSVVAVPTQQSMAKRLVNTENRVEALREAGWINTDIFEFSPVYRRRD
;
A
#
# COMPACT_ATOMS: atom_id res chain seq x y z
N MET A 1 11.24 -14.61 6.23
CA MET A 1 10.94 -14.93 7.64
C MET A 1 9.89 -16.02 7.64
N THR A 2 10.26 -17.25 8.01
CA THR A 2 9.31 -18.33 8.29
C THR A 2 8.60 -17.99 9.59
N SER A 3 7.31 -17.65 9.54
CA SER A 3 6.56 -17.27 10.73
C SER A 3 6.39 -18.50 11.63
N THR A 4 7.09 -18.51 12.75
CA THR A 4 6.90 -19.54 13.77
C THR A 4 5.52 -19.30 14.39
N PRO A 5 4.62 -20.30 14.45
CA PRO A 5 3.27 -20.10 14.98
C PRO A 5 3.36 -19.65 16.44
N THR A 6 2.73 -18.52 16.76
CA THR A 6 2.68 -17.99 18.13
C THR A 6 1.46 -18.57 18.83
N PHE A 7 1.61 -19.06 20.06
CA PHE A 7 0.46 -19.52 20.86
C PHE A 7 -0.29 -18.31 21.43
N ALA A 8 -1.62 -18.42 21.50
CA ALA A 8 -2.47 -17.34 21.96
C ALA A 8 -2.22 -17.01 23.44
N SER A 9 -2.01 -15.72 23.73
CA SER A 9 -2.03 -15.15 25.07
C SER A 9 -3.17 -14.15 25.12
N TYR A 10 -4.13 -14.37 26.03
CA TYR A 10 -5.37 -13.59 26.07
C TYR A 10 -5.30 -12.47 27.08
N THR A 11 -5.54 -11.24 26.62
CA THR A 11 -5.63 -10.04 27.45
C THR A 11 -7.07 -9.55 27.48
N LYS A 12 -7.65 -9.42 28.68
CA LYS A 12 -9.01 -8.91 28.86
C LYS A 12 -9.13 -7.50 28.29
N GLN A 13 -10.22 -7.26 27.56
CA GLN A 13 -10.47 -5.96 26.93
C GLN A 13 -11.30 -5.05 27.83
N VAL A 14 -10.95 -3.77 27.83
CA VAL A 14 -11.73 -2.71 28.51
C VAL A 14 -12.94 -2.30 27.66
N ILE A 15 -12.85 -2.48 26.33
CA ILE A 15 -13.92 -2.15 25.39
C ILE A 15 -14.94 -3.29 25.40
N SER A 16 -16.20 -2.96 25.71
CA SER A 16 -17.30 -3.93 25.83
C SER A 16 -17.47 -4.79 24.59
N ASP A 17 -17.36 -4.19 23.40
CA ASP A 17 -17.59 -4.85 22.12
C ASP A 17 -16.47 -5.85 21.77
N TYR A 18 -15.31 -5.72 22.42
CA TYR A 18 -14.14 -6.57 22.19
C TYR A 18 -13.99 -7.68 23.24
N ALA A 19 -14.59 -7.48 24.42
CA ALA A 19 -14.50 -8.42 25.53
C ALA A 19 -15.15 -9.77 25.19
N GLY A 20 -14.51 -10.87 25.62
CA GLY A 20 -15.02 -12.22 25.39
C GLY A 20 -14.87 -12.72 23.94
N ASN A 21 -14.14 -11.99 23.10
CA ASN A 21 -13.79 -12.43 21.75
C ASN A 21 -12.35 -12.95 21.73
N PRO A 22 -12.11 -14.27 21.66
CA PRO A 22 -10.76 -14.84 21.72
C PRO A 22 -9.85 -14.37 20.58
N LEU A 23 -10.42 -13.98 19.43
CA LEU A 23 -9.66 -13.48 18.29
C LEU A 23 -9.13 -12.07 18.51
N ILE A 24 -9.80 -11.26 19.34
CA ILE A 24 -9.37 -9.90 19.69
C ILE A 24 -8.48 -9.93 20.92
N GLU A 25 -8.83 -10.73 21.93
CA GLU A 25 -8.06 -10.82 23.17
C GLU A 25 -6.65 -11.41 22.96
N ALA A 26 -6.45 -12.18 21.89
CA ALA A 26 -5.14 -12.71 21.50
C ALA A 26 -4.30 -11.74 20.65
N LEU A 27 -4.86 -10.61 20.21
CA LEU A 27 -4.09 -9.59 19.49
C LEU A 27 -3.17 -8.82 20.44
N PRO A 28 -2.13 -8.15 19.91
CA PRO A 28 -1.38 -7.14 20.66
C PRO A 28 -2.30 -6.10 21.33
N PRO A 29 -1.84 -5.43 22.40
CA PRO A 29 -2.59 -4.35 23.01
C PRO A 29 -2.85 -3.21 22.00
N ILE A 30 -3.87 -2.40 22.28
CA ILE A 30 -4.07 -1.14 21.55
C ILE A 30 -2.96 -0.19 22.00
N LEU A 31 -2.14 0.26 21.06
CA LEU A 31 -0.97 1.08 21.34
C LEU A 31 -1.33 2.55 21.45
N SER A 32 -0.69 3.27 22.37
CA SER A 32 -0.60 4.72 22.31
C SER A 32 0.31 5.15 21.16
N TRP A 33 0.20 6.41 20.72
CA TRP A 33 1.08 6.96 19.68
C TRP A 33 2.57 6.88 20.04
N THR A 34 2.91 7.05 21.32
CA THR A 34 4.28 6.93 21.81
C THR A 34 4.82 5.50 21.71
N GLU A 35 4.00 4.51 22.06
CA GLU A 35 4.39 3.10 21.96
C GLU A 35 4.49 2.66 20.50
N ALA A 36 3.51 3.04 19.67
CA ALA A 36 3.53 2.76 18.24
C ALA A 36 4.75 3.37 17.56
N ALA A 37 5.09 4.64 17.86
CA ALA A 37 6.30 5.27 17.35
C ALA A 37 7.57 4.48 17.73
N GLY A 38 7.68 4.07 19.01
CA GLY A 38 8.82 3.31 19.49
C GLY A 38 8.97 1.93 18.84
N LEU A 39 7.87 1.24 18.54
CA LEU A 39 7.88 -0.08 17.89
C LEU A 39 8.05 -0.02 16.37
N ILE A 40 7.57 1.06 15.73
CA ILE A 40 7.73 1.29 14.28
C ILE A 40 9.14 1.79 13.96
N ALA A 41 9.77 2.52 14.88
CA ALA A 41 11.11 3.04 14.70
C ALA A 41 12.12 1.91 14.47
N ASN A 42 12.94 2.08 13.44
CA ASN A 42 14.17 1.31 13.29
C ASN A 42 15.32 2.30 13.10
N LEU A 43 16.00 2.60 14.21
CA LEU A 43 17.10 3.55 14.25
C LEU A 43 18.36 2.77 14.66
N PRO A 44 19.04 2.10 13.70
CA PRO A 44 20.28 1.40 14.01
C PRO A 44 21.37 2.38 14.47
N GLY A 45 22.46 1.88 15.03
CA GLY A 45 23.57 2.73 15.46
C GLY A 45 24.19 3.51 14.30
N GLU A 46 24.54 4.77 14.57
CA GLU A 46 25.34 5.63 13.67
C GLU A 46 26.73 5.02 13.39
N ALA A 47 27.52 5.69 12.55
CA ALA A 47 28.87 5.24 12.25
C ALA A 47 29.74 5.24 13.52
N THR A 48 30.34 4.10 13.85
CA THR A 48 31.24 4.02 15.02
C THR A 48 32.65 4.51 14.65
N PRO A 49 33.48 4.94 15.62
CA PRO A 49 34.87 5.29 15.36
C PRO A 49 35.66 4.18 14.67
N GLU A 50 35.39 2.92 15.01
CA GLU A 50 36.03 1.76 14.38
C GLU A 50 35.61 1.59 12.92
N GLU A 51 34.33 1.83 12.61
CA GLU A 51 33.83 1.78 11.23
C GLU A 51 34.44 2.88 10.35
N LEU A 52 34.72 4.06 10.92
CA LEU A 52 35.38 5.15 10.22
C LEU A 52 36.85 4.85 9.90
N LEU A 53 37.51 3.98 10.67
CA LEU A 53 38.89 3.55 10.45
C LEU A 53 39.03 2.41 9.43
N LEU A 54 37.93 1.81 9.00
CA LEU A 54 37.94 0.76 7.98
C LEU A 54 38.47 1.30 6.64
N ASP A 55 39.04 0.39 5.86
CA ASP A 55 39.45 0.69 4.48
C ASP A 55 38.26 1.20 3.64
N PRO A 56 38.46 2.15 2.72
CA PRO A 56 37.38 2.76 1.94
C PRO A 56 36.46 1.75 1.26
N TRP A 57 37.00 0.68 0.66
CA TRP A 57 36.21 -0.35 -0.03
C TRP A 57 35.37 -1.22 0.92
N VAL A 58 35.71 -1.30 2.21
CA VAL A 58 34.89 -1.95 3.23
C VAL A 58 33.86 -0.96 3.77
N ARG A 59 34.29 0.28 4.08
CA ARG A 59 33.46 1.32 4.68
C ARG A 59 32.24 1.69 3.82
N ILE A 60 32.34 1.63 2.49
CA ILE A 60 31.20 1.84 1.56
C ILE A 60 30.04 0.83 1.74
N HIS A 61 30.29 -0.35 2.33
CA HIS A 61 29.25 -1.31 2.65
C HIS A 61 28.45 -0.89 3.90
N CYS A 62 29.09 -0.22 4.87
CA CYS A 62 28.43 0.26 6.08
C CYS A 62 27.35 1.30 5.76
N VAL A 63 27.56 2.11 4.71
CA VAL A 63 26.60 3.11 4.21
C VAL A 63 25.22 2.51 3.88
N ASP A 64 25.15 1.22 3.53
CA ASP A 64 23.88 0.57 3.18
C ASP A 64 22.92 0.46 4.39
N ARG A 65 23.42 0.67 5.63
CA ARG A 65 22.60 0.81 6.85
C ARG A 65 21.53 1.91 6.74
N LEU A 66 21.76 2.94 5.92
CA LEU A 66 20.74 3.96 5.63
C LEU A 66 19.40 3.35 5.14
N ARG A 67 19.44 2.19 4.46
CA ARG A 67 18.24 1.54 3.92
C ARG A 67 17.34 0.93 4.98
N SER A 68 17.88 0.58 6.15
CA SER A 68 17.10 -0.03 7.22
C SER A 68 16.41 1.00 8.10
N ILE A 69 16.78 2.28 8.00
CA ILE A 69 16.23 3.34 8.83
C ILE A 69 14.73 3.50 8.57
N VAL A 70 13.95 3.46 9.64
CA VAL A 70 12.52 3.79 9.62
C VAL A 70 12.28 4.89 10.65
N GLN A 71 12.05 6.11 10.16
CA GLN A 71 11.66 7.25 10.96
C GLN A 71 10.13 7.23 11.14
N PRO A 72 9.61 7.09 12.38
CA PRO A 72 8.18 7.25 12.63
C PRO A 72 7.72 8.66 12.24
N MET A 73 6.55 8.74 11.62
CA MET A 73 5.89 9.96 11.15
C MET A 73 4.41 9.88 11.46
N SER A 74 3.70 11.00 11.38
CA SER A 74 2.26 11.07 11.68
C SER A 74 1.46 10.06 10.86
N ILE A 75 1.82 9.87 9.58
CA ILE A 75 1.18 8.92 8.68
C ILE A 75 1.33 7.45 9.13
N HIS A 76 2.44 7.10 9.77
CA HIS A 76 2.65 5.76 10.33
C HIS A 76 1.73 5.50 11.52
N LEU A 77 1.57 6.50 12.38
CA LEU A 77 0.70 6.43 13.56
C LEU A 77 -0.77 6.38 13.17
N GLU A 78 -1.17 7.17 12.16
CA GLU A 78 -2.50 7.10 11.58
C GLU A 78 -2.78 5.71 10.99
N LEU A 79 -1.85 5.20 10.18
CA LEU A 79 -1.99 3.88 9.54
C LEU A 79 -2.06 2.75 10.57
N GLU A 80 -1.27 2.80 11.65
CA GLU A 80 -1.35 1.84 12.76
C GLU A 80 -2.72 1.88 13.41
N SER A 81 -3.20 3.07 13.80
CA SER A 81 -4.49 3.25 14.45
C SER A 81 -5.64 2.74 13.58
N VAL A 82 -5.64 3.09 12.29
CA VAL A 82 -6.65 2.63 11.34
C VAL A 82 -6.61 1.12 11.16
N PHE A 83 -5.42 0.53 11.01
CA PHE A 83 -5.28 -0.93 10.88
C PHE A 83 -5.71 -1.66 12.15
N SER A 84 -5.35 -1.13 13.32
CA SER A 84 -5.70 -1.63 14.65
C SER A 84 -7.22 -1.65 14.88
N MET A 85 -7.92 -0.60 14.45
CA MET A 85 -9.39 -0.56 14.45
C MET A 85 -9.98 -1.55 13.45
N LEU A 86 -9.45 -1.57 12.21
CA LEU A 86 -9.95 -2.39 11.11
C LEU A 86 -9.98 -3.87 11.48
N ILE A 87 -8.86 -4.40 11.99
CA ILE A 87 -8.75 -5.82 12.33
C ILE A 87 -9.69 -6.19 13.48
N ARG A 88 -9.79 -5.35 14.52
CA ARG A 88 -10.65 -5.61 15.70
C ARG A 88 -12.12 -5.55 15.34
N ARG A 89 -12.56 -4.52 14.60
CA ARG A 89 -13.93 -4.44 14.08
C ARG A 89 -14.27 -5.61 13.16
N GLY A 90 -13.33 -6.01 12.30
CA GLY A 90 -13.45 -7.20 11.48
C GLY A 90 -13.69 -8.48 12.30
N TYR A 91 -13.15 -8.58 13.51
CA TYR A 91 -13.37 -9.71 14.42
C TYR A 91 -14.63 -9.60 15.27
N VAL A 92 -15.14 -8.41 15.58
CA VAL A 92 -16.40 -8.24 16.32
C VAL A 92 -17.54 -9.00 15.63
N GLY A 93 -17.69 -8.84 14.30
CA GLY A 93 -18.70 -9.55 13.51
C GLY A 93 -18.44 -11.05 13.28
N ARG A 94 -17.29 -11.56 13.75
CA ARG A 94 -16.83 -12.94 13.50
C ARG A 94 -16.39 -13.64 14.78
N ASN A 95 -16.98 -13.29 15.92
CA ASN A 95 -16.67 -13.93 17.19
C ASN A 95 -16.99 -15.44 17.12
N PRO A 96 -16.01 -16.34 17.30
CA PRO A 96 -16.22 -17.79 17.19
C PRO A 96 -17.19 -18.36 18.24
N HIS A 97 -17.45 -17.62 19.33
CA HIS A 97 -18.46 -17.99 20.32
C HIS A 97 -19.87 -17.47 20.00
N SER A 98 -20.02 -16.64 18.96
CA SER A 98 -21.34 -16.23 18.48
C SER A 98 -22.03 -17.37 17.74
N PRO A 99 -23.29 -17.71 18.06
CA PRO A 99 -24.07 -18.68 17.30
C PRO A 99 -24.16 -18.36 15.80
N GLU A 100 -24.16 -17.08 15.44
CA GLU A 100 -24.23 -16.61 14.06
C GLU A 100 -22.97 -17.00 13.27
N THR A 101 -21.79 -16.77 13.86
CA THR A 101 -20.51 -17.14 13.27
C THR A 101 -20.38 -18.65 13.12
N VAL A 102 -20.79 -19.42 14.13
CA VAL A 102 -20.77 -20.89 14.06
C VAL A 102 -21.68 -21.41 12.95
N ARG A 103 -22.91 -20.89 12.83
CA ARG A 103 -23.83 -21.24 11.73
C ARG A 103 -23.25 -20.89 10.36
N HIS A 104 -22.60 -19.74 10.24
CA HIS A 104 -21.94 -19.31 9.00
C HIS A 104 -20.82 -20.26 8.58
N LEU A 105 -19.95 -20.67 9.51
CA LEU A 105 -18.90 -21.66 9.22
C LEU A 105 -19.48 -23.00 8.75
N HIS A 106 -20.58 -23.45 9.36
CA HIS A 106 -21.26 -24.67 8.93
C HIS A 106 -21.91 -24.56 7.53
N SER A 107 -22.47 -23.39 7.17
CA SER A 107 -23.07 -23.20 5.84
C SER A 107 -22.03 -23.19 4.72
N LEU A 108 -20.83 -22.64 4.98
CA LEU A 108 -19.68 -22.68 4.07
C LEU A 108 -19.12 -24.10 3.87
N SER A 109 -19.36 -25.00 4.82
CA SER A 109 -18.89 -26.40 4.78
C SER A 109 -19.80 -27.33 3.97
N GLY A 110 -20.88 -26.81 3.36
CA GLY A 110 -21.78 -27.57 2.48
C GLY A 110 -22.94 -28.29 3.17
N ALA A 111 -23.13 -28.11 4.48
CA ALA A 111 -24.17 -28.82 5.24
C ALA A 111 -25.60 -28.25 5.05
N SER A 112 -25.75 -27.06 4.48
CA SER A 112 -27.07 -26.51 4.10
C SER A 112 -26.90 -25.16 3.39
N ARG A 113 -27.65 -24.95 2.29
CA ARG A 113 -27.72 -23.68 1.56
C ARG A 113 -28.60 -22.67 2.30
N PHE A 114 -28.23 -22.29 3.53
CA PHE A 114 -28.85 -21.13 4.17
C PHE A 114 -28.17 -19.86 3.65
N HIS A 115 -28.79 -19.21 2.66
CA HIS A 115 -28.47 -17.86 2.23
C HIS A 115 -29.27 -16.86 3.08
N GLU A 116 -29.00 -16.81 4.38
CA GLU A 116 -29.51 -15.72 5.21
C GLU A 116 -28.36 -14.90 5.79
N GLY A 117 -28.23 -13.68 5.26
CA GLY A 117 -27.98 -12.50 6.08
C GLY A 117 -26.65 -12.36 6.80
N PHE A 118 -25.53 -12.89 6.29
CA PHE A 118 -24.23 -12.41 6.78
C PHE A 118 -24.09 -10.94 6.37
N ARG A 119 -24.31 -10.03 7.33
CA ARG A 119 -23.98 -8.62 7.15
C ARG A 119 -22.47 -8.52 7.10
N SER A 120 -21.93 -8.31 5.91
CA SER A 120 -20.51 -8.08 5.72
C SER A 120 -20.07 -6.91 6.61
N THR A 121 -19.30 -7.22 7.65
CA THR A 121 -18.53 -6.24 8.43
C THR A 121 -17.19 -5.94 7.73
N ALA A 122 -17.06 -6.27 6.44
CA ALA A 122 -15.84 -6.01 5.66
C ALA A 122 -15.67 -4.51 5.47
N GLU A 123 -14.91 -3.91 6.39
CA GLU A 123 -14.42 -2.56 6.26
C GLU A 123 -13.26 -2.53 5.26
N THR A 124 -13.17 -1.45 4.49
CA THR A 124 -12.11 -1.27 3.49
C THR A 124 -11.51 0.12 3.62
N PHE A 125 -10.19 0.21 3.43
CA PHE A 125 -9.48 1.47 3.23
C PHE A 125 -8.41 1.29 2.16
N SER A 126 -7.98 2.40 1.58
CA SER A 126 -6.88 2.40 0.60
C SER A 126 -5.67 3.16 1.11
N LEU A 127 -4.50 2.62 0.81
CA LEU A 127 -3.21 3.25 1.01
C LEU A 127 -2.65 3.65 -0.35
N VAL A 128 -2.58 4.96 -0.60
CA VAL A 128 -2.11 5.51 -1.88
C VAL A 128 -0.93 6.45 -1.67
N GLY A 129 -0.15 6.68 -2.70
CA GLY A 129 1.02 7.56 -2.65
C GLY A 129 1.96 7.30 -3.81
N LEU A 130 2.92 8.20 -4.02
CA LEU A 130 3.96 8.05 -5.04
C LEU A 130 4.76 6.75 -4.86
N SER A 131 5.27 6.19 -5.95
CA SER A 131 6.22 5.08 -5.85
C SER A 131 7.47 5.53 -5.11
N GLY A 132 7.98 4.69 -4.19
CA GLY A 132 9.16 5.02 -3.38
C GLY A 132 8.94 6.00 -2.21
N ILE A 133 7.71 6.44 -1.92
CA ILE A 133 7.46 7.37 -0.81
C ILE A 133 7.56 6.71 0.60
N GLY A 134 7.47 5.39 0.67
CA GLY A 134 7.59 4.62 1.93
C GLY A 134 6.37 3.76 2.31
N LYS A 135 5.33 3.68 1.46
CA LYS A 135 4.10 2.89 1.72
C LYS A 135 4.37 1.45 2.17
N SER A 136 5.13 0.69 1.39
CA SER A 136 5.38 -0.72 1.69
C SER A 136 6.23 -0.88 2.95
N THR A 137 7.18 0.03 3.19
CA THR A 137 7.98 0.05 4.42
C THR A 137 7.10 0.31 5.65
N ALA A 138 6.24 1.33 5.58
CA ALA A 138 5.27 1.66 6.63
C ALA A 138 4.33 0.49 6.91
N LEU A 139 3.79 -0.12 5.85
CA LEU A 139 2.90 -1.26 5.98
C LEU A 139 3.60 -2.44 6.65
N TRP A 140 4.82 -2.79 6.23
CA TRP A 140 5.58 -3.88 6.84
C TRP A 140 5.90 -3.62 8.31
N ALA A 141 6.28 -2.39 8.66
CA ALA A 141 6.54 -1.99 10.05
C ALA A 141 5.29 -2.17 10.94
N ILE A 142 4.11 -1.86 10.41
CA ILE A 142 2.84 -2.04 11.14
C ILE A 142 2.46 -3.52 11.21
N LEU A 143 2.53 -4.25 10.09
CA LEU A 143 2.22 -5.68 10.07
C LEU A 143 3.13 -6.48 11.00
N SER A 144 4.40 -6.07 11.18
CA SER A 144 5.32 -6.73 12.12
C SER A 144 4.93 -6.59 13.59
N LEU A 145 4.04 -5.64 13.94
CA LEU A 145 3.50 -5.51 15.29
C LEU A 145 2.50 -6.64 15.62
N TYR A 146 1.96 -7.29 14.59
CA TYR A 146 0.93 -8.32 14.72
C TYR A 146 1.49 -9.69 14.32
N PRO A 147 1.44 -10.71 15.20
CA PRO A 147 1.89 -12.05 14.85
C PRO A 147 1.02 -12.61 13.74
N GLN A 148 1.62 -12.92 12.58
CA GLN A 148 0.88 -13.31 11.37
C GLN A 148 -0.10 -14.49 11.61
N THR A 149 0.30 -15.45 12.44
CA THR A 149 -0.49 -16.65 12.77
C THR A 149 -0.48 -16.91 14.26
N ILE A 150 -1.67 -17.03 14.84
CA ILE A 150 -1.92 -17.33 16.24
C ILE A 150 -2.59 -18.70 16.35
N ARG A 151 -2.07 -19.58 17.21
CA ARG A 151 -2.68 -20.87 17.54
C ARG A 151 -3.38 -20.80 18.88
N HIS A 152 -4.66 -21.09 18.89
CA HIS A 152 -5.47 -21.20 20.09
C HIS A 152 -5.61 -22.67 20.50
N GLU A 153 -5.59 -22.91 21.81
CA GLU A 153 -5.83 -24.25 22.38
C GLU A 153 -6.98 -24.22 23.38
N ARG A 154 -7.01 -23.20 24.23
CA ARG A 154 -8.03 -23.01 25.26
C ARG A 154 -8.33 -21.54 25.46
N PHE A 155 -9.60 -21.21 25.64
CA PHE A 155 -10.05 -19.87 26.02
C PHE A 155 -11.00 -19.99 27.22
N GLU A 156 -10.77 -19.21 28.27
CA GLU A 156 -11.57 -19.24 29.51
C GLU A 156 -11.82 -20.66 30.07
N GLY A 157 -10.79 -21.52 30.00
CA GLY A 157 -10.85 -22.91 30.47
C GLY A 157 -11.57 -23.89 29.55
N ARG A 158 -12.15 -23.45 28.43
CA ARG A 158 -12.79 -24.29 27.41
C ARG A 158 -11.83 -24.61 26.28
N ALA A 159 -11.96 -25.78 25.67
CA ALA A 159 -11.19 -26.15 24.48
C ALA A 159 -11.58 -25.22 23.31
N PHE A 160 -10.59 -24.57 22.72
CA PHE A 160 -10.74 -23.71 21.55
C PHE A 160 -9.54 -23.93 20.65
N VAL A 161 -9.55 -25.04 19.92
CA VAL A 161 -8.46 -25.45 19.02
C VAL A 161 -8.70 -24.82 17.66
N GLN A 162 -8.09 -23.66 17.45
CA GLN A 162 -8.31 -22.85 16.26
C GLN A 162 -7.01 -22.21 15.80
N THR A 163 -6.83 -22.07 14.49
CA THR A 163 -5.77 -21.24 13.92
C THR A 163 -6.37 -19.93 13.44
N GLN A 164 -5.79 -18.83 13.88
CA GLN A 164 -6.12 -17.48 13.48
C GLN A 164 -4.97 -16.93 12.63
N ILE A 165 -5.28 -16.40 11.44
CA ILE A 165 -4.34 -15.62 10.64
C ILE A 165 -4.70 -14.14 10.85
N THR A 166 -3.84 -13.32 11.42
CA THR A 166 -4.19 -11.91 11.72
C THR A 166 -4.23 -11.06 10.46
N TRP A 167 -3.35 -11.33 9.51
CA TRP A 167 -3.28 -10.58 8.25
C TRP A 167 -2.70 -11.44 7.13
N LEU A 168 -3.11 -11.16 5.90
CA LEU A 168 -2.59 -11.78 4.70
C LEU A 168 -2.25 -10.69 3.69
N LYS A 169 -0.99 -10.64 3.23
CA LYS A 169 -0.55 -9.70 2.20
C LYS A 169 -0.41 -10.43 0.86
N LEU A 170 -1.01 -9.90 -0.19
CA LEU A 170 -0.90 -10.37 -1.57
C LEU A 170 -0.32 -9.28 -2.43
N ASP A 171 0.65 -9.63 -3.27
CA ASP A 171 1.11 -8.77 -4.36
C ASP A 171 0.38 -9.21 -5.64
N CYS A 172 -0.22 -8.29 -6.38
CA CYS A 172 -0.86 -8.65 -7.65
C CYS A 172 0.15 -9.27 -8.63
N PRO A 173 -0.23 -10.36 -9.33
CA PRO A 173 0.72 -11.14 -10.12
C PRO A 173 1.20 -10.34 -11.34
N ARG A 174 2.44 -10.59 -11.76
CA ARG A 174 3.08 -9.89 -12.89
C ARG A 174 2.41 -10.14 -14.24
N ASP A 175 1.72 -11.27 -14.38
CA ASP A 175 0.95 -11.58 -15.60
C ASP A 175 -0.34 -10.75 -15.70
N GLY A 176 -0.74 -10.10 -14.59
CA GLY A 176 -1.92 -9.26 -14.44
C GLY A 176 -3.23 -10.04 -14.38
N SER A 177 -3.20 -11.37 -14.14
CA SER A 177 -4.39 -12.22 -14.23
C SER A 177 -5.15 -12.35 -12.90
N LEU A 178 -6.49 -12.34 -12.98
CA LEU A 178 -7.35 -12.56 -11.80
C LEU A 178 -7.22 -14.00 -11.24
N ALA A 179 -7.00 -14.97 -12.12
CA ALA A 179 -6.75 -16.35 -11.73
C ALA A 179 -5.43 -16.48 -10.96
N GLY A 180 -4.36 -15.82 -11.44
CA GLY A 180 -3.09 -15.73 -10.72
C GLY A 180 -3.24 -15.07 -9.35
N PHE A 181 -4.03 -14.00 -9.26
CA PHE A 181 -4.32 -13.34 -7.98
C PHE A 181 -5.00 -14.28 -6.97
N CYS A 182 -6.04 -15.01 -7.40
CA CYS A 182 -6.68 -16.01 -6.54
C CYS A 182 -5.72 -17.12 -6.11
N GLN A 183 -4.78 -17.50 -6.98
CA GLN A 183 -3.78 -18.51 -6.65
C GLN A 183 -2.76 -18.00 -5.62
N GLU A 184 -2.30 -16.75 -5.75
CA GLU A 184 -1.42 -16.11 -4.78
C GLU A 184 -2.07 -16.05 -3.38
N PHE A 185 -3.39 -15.89 -3.28
CA PHE A 185 -4.10 -16.01 -2.00
C PHE A 185 -3.84 -17.35 -1.31
N PHE A 186 -4.03 -18.48 -2.00
CA PHE A 186 -3.83 -19.79 -1.39
C PHE A 186 -2.35 -20.09 -1.11
N ILE A 187 -1.43 -19.56 -1.91
CA ILE A 187 0.01 -19.62 -1.66
C ILE A 187 0.35 -18.85 -0.37
N ALA A 188 -0.18 -17.64 -0.21
CA ALA A 188 0.05 -16.81 0.97
C ALA A 188 -0.53 -17.48 2.23
N VAL A 189 -1.72 -18.08 2.14
CA VAL A 189 -2.29 -18.86 3.25
C VAL A 189 -1.38 -20.04 3.61
N GLY A 190 -0.89 -20.78 2.62
CA GLY A 190 0.06 -21.87 2.84
C GLY A 190 1.32 -21.40 3.58
N LYS A 191 1.90 -20.27 3.16
CA LYS A 191 3.05 -19.65 3.84
C LYS A 191 2.73 -19.28 5.29
N ALA A 192 1.57 -18.66 5.54
CA ALA A 192 1.15 -18.27 6.89
C ALA A 192 0.91 -19.49 7.80
N LEU A 193 0.47 -20.63 7.25
CA LEU A 193 0.25 -21.87 7.98
C LEU A 193 1.52 -22.73 8.14
N GLY A 194 2.59 -22.42 7.40
CA GLY A 194 3.77 -23.28 7.28
C GLY A 194 3.56 -24.54 6.41
N ASP A 195 2.56 -24.54 5.53
CA ASP A 195 2.27 -25.59 4.55
C ASP A 195 2.40 -25.03 3.13
N GLU A 196 3.60 -25.10 2.54
CA GLU A 196 3.86 -24.62 1.17
C GLU A 196 3.01 -25.35 0.11
N GLY A 197 2.51 -26.56 0.42
CA GLY A 197 1.65 -27.35 -0.45
C GLY A 197 0.16 -27.01 -0.36
N TYR A 198 -0.24 -26.13 0.56
CA TYR A 198 -1.66 -25.84 0.85
C TYR A 198 -2.46 -25.46 -0.40
N HIS A 199 -1.86 -24.63 -1.26
CA HIS A 199 -2.48 -24.16 -2.50
C HIS A 199 -2.89 -25.29 -3.47
N ARG A 200 -2.23 -26.45 -3.42
CA ARG A 200 -2.53 -27.58 -4.32
C ARG A 200 -3.88 -28.23 -4.03
N ARG A 201 -4.45 -27.97 -2.85
CA ARG A 201 -5.77 -28.47 -2.42
C ARG A 201 -6.91 -27.76 -3.14
N PHE A 202 -6.63 -26.59 -3.73
CA PHE A 202 -7.62 -25.74 -4.37
C PHE A 202 -7.43 -25.80 -5.89
N ARG A 203 -8.48 -26.23 -6.57
CA ARG A 203 -8.59 -26.18 -8.03
C ARG A 203 -9.95 -25.62 -8.37
N ALA A 204 -9.98 -24.33 -8.67
CA ALA A 204 -11.21 -23.65 -9.04
C ALA A 204 -11.53 -23.87 -10.52
N ARG A 205 -12.82 -24.04 -10.83
CA ARG A 205 -13.31 -24.17 -12.20
C ARG A 205 -13.38 -22.83 -12.92
N ASN A 206 -13.63 -21.76 -12.16
CA ASN A 206 -13.74 -20.39 -12.62
C ASN A 206 -13.45 -19.42 -11.46
N ILE A 207 -13.40 -18.11 -11.76
CA ILE A 207 -13.08 -17.07 -10.78
C ILE A 207 -14.09 -17.03 -9.63
N THR A 208 -15.39 -17.22 -9.91
CA THR A 208 -16.44 -17.20 -8.88
C THR A 208 -16.26 -18.34 -7.88
N ASP A 209 -15.91 -19.54 -8.37
CA ASP A 209 -15.56 -20.70 -7.54
C ASP A 209 -14.30 -20.42 -6.70
N SER A 210 -13.28 -19.77 -7.28
CA SER A 210 -12.10 -19.31 -6.51
C SER A 210 -12.50 -18.36 -5.38
N LEU A 211 -13.34 -17.35 -5.65
CA LEU A 211 -13.78 -16.39 -4.64
C LEU A 211 -14.53 -17.06 -3.49
N GLN A 212 -15.36 -18.07 -3.81
CA GLN A 212 -16.09 -18.83 -2.79
C GLN A 212 -15.12 -19.68 -1.93
N GLN A 213 -14.14 -20.33 -2.56
CA GLN A 213 -13.08 -21.06 -1.85
C GLN A 213 -12.23 -20.12 -0.98
N MET A 214 -11.91 -18.92 -1.46
CA MET A 214 -11.21 -17.90 -0.68
C MET A 214 -12.03 -17.48 0.55
N ALA A 215 -13.33 -17.22 0.40
CA ALA A 215 -14.21 -16.86 1.51
C ALA A 215 -14.30 -17.99 2.56
N GLN A 216 -14.37 -19.24 2.10
CA GLN A 216 -14.34 -20.42 2.99
C GLN A 216 -13.05 -20.48 3.80
N VAL A 217 -11.89 -20.34 3.14
CA VAL A 217 -10.56 -20.34 3.79
C VAL A 217 -10.42 -19.16 4.75
N ALA A 218 -10.86 -17.97 4.33
CA ALA A 218 -10.82 -16.76 5.15
C ALA A 218 -11.63 -16.90 6.44
N SER A 219 -12.80 -17.53 6.35
CA SER A 219 -13.65 -17.82 7.51
C SER A 219 -13.06 -18.92 8.38
N THR A 220 -12.54 -20.00 7.76
CA THR A 220 -11.96 -21.16 8.47
C THR A 220 -10.77 -20.79 9.34
N PHE A 221 -9.89 -19.89 8.86
CA PHE A 221 -8.71 -19.45 9.62
C PHE A 221 -8.88 -18.09 10.28
N PHE A 222 -10.10 -17.56 10.34
CA PHE A 222 -10.38 -16.23 10.89
C PHE A 222 -9.37 -15.17 10.40
N ILE A 223 -9.18 -15.08 9.08
CA ILE A 223 -8.24 -14.12 8.49
C ILE A 223 -8.66 -12.71 8.91
N GLY A 224 -7.78 -11.96 9.60
CA GLY A 224 -8.12 -10.66 10.19
C GLY A 224 -8.24 -9.54 9.17
N ALA A 225 -7.30 -9.46 8.23
CA ALA A 225 -7.32 -8.50 7.12
C ALA A 225 -6.63 -9.06 5.88
N LEU A 226 -7.14 -8.71 4.69
CA LEU A 226 -6.52 -8.99 3.40
C LEU A 226 -5.93 -7.71 2.81
N LEU A 227 -4.62 -7.65 2.66
CA LEU A 227 -3.90 -6.53 2.08
C LEU A 227 -3.51 -6.88 0.64
N ILE A 228 -3.92 -6.05 -0.30
CA ILE A 228 -3.72 -6.24 -1.74
C ILE A 228 -2.82 -5.12 -2.22
N ASP A 229 -1.55 -5.44 -2.44
CA ASP A 229 -0.51 -4.51 -2.86
C ASP A 229 -0.30 -4.58 -4.37
N GLU A 230 0.24 -3.49 -4.91
CA GLU A 230 0.54 -3.34 -6.33
C GLU A 230 -0.67 -3.58 -7.26
N ILE A 231 -1.87 -3.16 -6.84
CA ILE A 231 -3.11 -3.38 -7.60
C ILE A 231 -3.08 -2.79 -9.01
N GLN A 232 -2.26 -1.76 -9.24
CA GLN A 232 -2.01 -1.18 -10.55
C GLN A 232 -1.41 -2.17 -11.58
N ASN A 233 -0.79 -3.27 -11.11
CA ASN A 233 -0.20 -4.29 -11.99
C ASN A 233 -1.26 -5.15 -12.70
N LEU A 234 -2.53 -5.08 -12.28
CA LEU A 234 -3.60 -5.79 -12.96
C LEU A 234 -3.92 -5.16 -14.32
N HIS A 235 -3.69 -5.92 -15.38
CA HIS A 235 -3.76 -5.42 -16.74
C HIS A 235 -5.19 -5.48 -17.29
N ALA A 236 -5.92 -4.37 -17.21
CA ALA A 236 -7.29 -4.22 -17.69
C ALA A 236 -7.55 -4.81 -19.09
N ALA A 237 -6.62 -4.69 -20.05
CA ALA A 237 -6.86 -5.19 -21.40
C ALA A 237 -6.78 -6.72 -21.54
N LYS A 238 -6.17 -7.45 -20.59
CA LYS A 238 -6.14 -8.93 -20.61
C LYS A 238 -7.35 -9.54 -19.90
N THR A 239 -7.99 -8.79 -19.01
CA THR A 239 -9.08 -9.24 -18.13
C THR A 239 -10.46 -8.80 -18.59
N GLY A 240 -10.59 -8.29 -19.83
CA GLY A 240 -11.88 -7.86 -20.40
C GLY A 240 -12.24 -6.40 -20.12
N GLY A 241 -11.27 -5.57 -19.76
CA GLY A 241 -11.43 -4.13 -19.49
C GLY A 241 -11.25 -3.75 -18.02
N LYS A 242 -11.22 -2.44 -17.75
CA LYS A 242 -11.12 -1.89 -16.37
C LYS A 242 -12.33 -2.30 -15.52
N ASP A 243 -13.51 -2.36 -16.12
CA ASP A 243 -14.77 -2.70 -15.43
C ASP A 243 -14.79 -4.14 -14.90
N SER A 244 -14.15 -5.08 -15.61
CA SER A 244 -14.05 -6.48 -15.18
C SER A 244 -13.21 -6.63 -13.91
N VAL A 245 -12.07 -5.93 -13.84
CA VAL A 245 -11.21 -5.89 -12.65
C VAL A 245 -11.94 -5.24 -11.48
N LEU A 246 -12.65 -4.13 -11.73
CA LEU A 246 -13.45 -3.45 -10.71
C LEU A 246 -14.55 -4.36 -10.15
N ASN A 247 -15.32 -5.01 -11.03
CA ASN A 247 -16.37 -5.93 -10.65
C ASN A 247 -15.81 -7.11 -9.84
N PHE A 248 -14.64 -7.65 -10.21
CA PHE A 248 -13.97 -8.69 -9.44
C PHE A 248 -13.73 -8.26 -7.99
N PHE A 249 -13.15 -7.08 -7.76
CA PHE A 249 -12.88 -6.61 -6.39
C PHE A 249 -14.14 -6.24 -5.62
N LEU A 250 -15.18 -5.73 -6.28
CA LEU A 250 -16.50 -5.56 -5.66
C LEU A 250 -17.05 -6.91 -5.19
N HIS A 251 -16.99 -7.94 -6.03
CA HIS A 251 -17.40 -9.29 -5.66
C HIS A 251 -16.53 -9.87 -4.54
N LEU A 252 -15.21 -9.66 -4.57
CA LEU A 252 -14.29 -10.08 -3.52
C LEU A 252 -14.69 -9.46 -2.17
N VAL A 253 -14.79 -8.12 -2.09
CA VAL A 253 -15.11 -7.41 -0.84
C VAL A 253 -16.47 -7.82 -0.29
N ASN A 254 -17.46 -8.01 -1.17
CA ASN A 254 -18.80 -8.42 -0.75
C ASN A 254 -18.87 -9.87 -0.27
N ASN A 255 -18.04 -10.77 -0.81
CA ASN A 255 -18.15 -12.20 -0.57
C ASN A 255 -17.13 -12.75 0.44
N ILE A 256 -15.94 -12.14 0.56
CA ILE A 256 -14.86 -12.67 1.38
C ILE A 256 -15.14 -12.53 2.88
N GLY A 257 -15.97 -11.55 3.27
CA GLY A 257 -16.43 -11.38 4.65
C GLY A 257 -15.34 -10.94 5.65
N ILE A 258 -14.18 -10.48 5.16
CA ILE A 258 -13.07 -9.97 5.96
C ILE A 258 -12.68 -8.56 5.50
N PRO A 259 -12.10 -7.73 6.38
CA PRO A 259 -11.54 -6.45 5.97
C PRO A 259 -10.55 -6.55 4.82
N VAL A 260 -10.62 -5.61 3.87
CA VAL A 260 -9.73 -5.57 2.70
C VAL A 260 -9.05 -4.21 2.59
N VAL A 261 -7.72 -4.21 2.46
CA VAL A 261 -6.89 -3.01 2.30
C VAL A 261 -6.27 -3.00 0.92
N PHE A 262 -6.50 -1.93 0.16
CA PHE A 262 -5.91 -1.76 -1.16
C PHE A 262 -4.67 -0.87 -1.07
N ILE A 263 -3.52 -1.33 -1.55
CA ILE A 263 -2.28 -0.56 -1.61
C ILE A 263 -1.85 -0.39 -3.07
N GLY A 264 -1.47 0.82 -3.43
CA GLY A 264 -1.04 1.13 -4.79
C GLY A 264 -0.60 2.57 -4.97
N THR A 265 -0.38 2.96 -6.22
CA THR A 265 0.03 4.33 -6.56
C THR A 265 -1.18 5.24 -6.67
N ASN A 266 -0.93 6.55 -6.78
CA ASN A 266 -2.02 7.53 -6.93
C ASN A 266 -2.91 7.24 -8.15
N SER A 267 -2.37 6.59 -9.19
CA SER A 267 -3.13 6.17 -10.38
C SER A 267 -4.33 5.26 -10.05
N MET A 268 -4.27 4.51 -8.94
CA MET A 268 -5.32 3.62 -8.45
C MET A 268 -6.61 4.39 -8.14
N VAL A 269 -6.50 5.60 -7.61
CA VAL A 269 -7.68 6.37 -7.18
C VAL A 269 -8.67 6.53 -8.32
N SER A 270 -8.15 6.76 -9.52
CA SER A 270 -8.98 6.87 -10.72
C SER A 270 -9.65 5.56 -11.14
N LEU A 271 -8.97 4.43 -10.93
CA LEU A 271 -9.45 3.09 -11.31
C LEU A 271 -10.51 2.55 -10.35
N PHE A 272 -10.39 2.90 -9.07
CA PHE A 272 -11.20 2.33 -8.01
C PHE A 272 -12.17 3.32 -7.36
N SER A 273 -12.32 4.54 -7.88
CA SER A 273 -13.22 5.57 -7.34
C SER A 273 -14.63 5.04 -7.03
N GLY A 274 -15.17 4.14 -7.87
CA GLY A 274 -16.46 3.46 -7.66
C GLY A 274 -16.48 2.46 -6.49
N VAL A 275 -15.42 1.66 -6.32
CA VAL A 275 -15.23 0.76 -5.15
C VAL A 275 -14.99 1.58 -3.88
N MET A 276 -14.19 2.64 -3.98
CA MET A 276 -13.84 3.52 -2.87
C MET A 276 -15.01 4.39 -2.42
N ARG A 277 -16.00 4.66 -3.29
CA ARG A 277 -17.25 5.33 -2.91
C ARG A 277 -18.05 4.52 -1.88
N ASN A 278 -17.92 3.19 -1.88
CA ASN A 278 -18.48 2.31 -0.85
C ASN A 278 -17.60 2.25 0.40
N ALA A 279 -16.26 2.32 0.25
CA ALA A 279 -15.29 2.33 1.37
C ALA A 279 -15.44 3.54 2.31
N ARG A 280 -15.83 4.72 1.77
CA ARG A 280 -16.02 5.96 2.55
C ARG A 280 -17.09 5.89 3.65
N ARG A 281 -17.91 4.84 3.71
CA ARG A 281 -19.09 4.78 4.58
C ARG A 281 -18.83 4.34 6.02
N CYS A 282 -17.66 3.76 6.35
CA CYS A 282 -17.49 3.06 7.64
C CYS A 282 -16.35 3.58 8.55
N CYS A 283 -15.23 4.08 7.99
CA CYS A 283 -14.05 4.48 8.79
C CYS A 283 -13.74 5.98 8.79
N GLY A 284 -14.50 6.83 8.10
CA GLY A 284 -14.17 8.26 7.92
C GLY A 284 -12.97 8.50 6.98
N ASN A 285 -11.95 7.64 7.03
CA ASN A 285 -10.72 7.70 6.24
C ASN A 285 -10.76 6.64 5.13
N GLY A 286 -11.51 6.89 4.05
CA GLY A 286 -11.60 5.94 2.93
C GLY A 286 -10.28 5.78 2.16
N ILE A 287 -9.38 6.77 2.27
CA ILE A 287 -8.07 6.80 1.60
C ILE A 287 -7.07 7.44 2.58
N ILE A 288 -5.99 6.72 2.88
CA ILE A 288 -4.79 7.23 3.55
C ILE A 288 -3.78 7.54 2.44
N GLU A 289 -3.41 8.82 2.29
CA GLU A 289 -2.47 9.28 1.28
C GLU A 289 -1.10 9.54 1.89
N PHE A 290 -0.09 8.81 1.40
CA PHE A 290 1.31 9.15 1.62
C PHE A 290 1.66 10.32 0.70
N LYS A 291 1.43 11.52 1.21
CA LYS A 291 1.75 12.76 0.51
C LYS A 291 3.26 12.89 0.34
N ARG A 292 3.65 13.49 -0.78
CA ARG A 292 5.04 13.89 -1.03
C ARG A 292 5.45 14.91 0.02
N PHE A 293 6.66 14.79 0.55
CA PHE A 293 7.17 15.78 1.50
C PHE A 293 7.36 17.14 0.82
N GLU A 294 6.89 18.19 1.48
CA GLU A 294 7.19 19.56 1.09
C GLU A 294 8.48 20.04 1.75
N LYS A 295 9.22 20.89 1.05
CA LYS A 295 10.55 21.36 1.47
C LYS A 295 10.56 21.97 2.87
N ASP A 296 9.56 22.78 3.15
CA ASP A 296 9.45 23.56 4.37
C ASP A 296 8.61 22.83 5.44
N GLY A 297 8.27 21.55 5.21
CA GLY A 297 7.55 20.72 6.18
C GLY A 297 8.45 20.19 7.30
N ASP A 298 7.95 20.22 8.53
CA ASP A 298 8.70 19.76 9.71
C ASP A 298 9.10 18.28 9.62
N GLU A 299 8.21 17.42 9.11
CA GLU A 299 8.50 15.99 8.93
C GLU A 299 9.61 15.73 7.90
N TRP A 300 9.71 16.56 6.87
CA TRP A 300 10.80 16.47 5.89
C TRP A 300 12.14 16.82 6.53
N ARG A 301 12.18 17.94 7.26
CA ARG A 301 13.37 18.38 7.98
C ARG A 301 13.82 17.30 8.97
N MET A 302 12.92 16.79 9.79
CA MET A 302 13.20 15.71 10.74
C MET A 302 13.74 14.45 10.06
N LEU A 303 13.17 14.05 8.91
CA LEU A 303 13.65 12.89 8.15
C LEU A 303 15.09 13.10 7.66
N VAL A 304 15.37 14.26 7.06
CA VAL A 304 16.68 14.59 6.51
C VAL A 304 17.71 14.70 7.64
N GLU A 305 17.39 15.39 8.73
CA GLU A 305 18.27 15.53 9.90
C GLU A 305 18.63 14.15 10.48
N ASN A 306 17.64 13.28 10.66
CA ASN A 306 17.88 11.93 11.16
C ASN A 306 18.80 11.15 10.20
N LEU A 307 18.46 11.09 8.90
CA LEU A 307 19.29 10.37 7.92
C LEU A 307 20.69 10.98 7.78
N TRP A 308 20.84 12.28 8.00
CA TRP A 308 22.11 13.00 7.88
C TRP A 308 23.09 12.69 9.02
N SER A 309 22.61 12.24 10.18
CA SER A 309 23.47 11.76 11.28
C SER A 309 24.31 10.53 10.87
N TYR A 310 23.82 9.75 9.90
CA TYR A 310 24.48 8.52 9.44
C TYR A 310 25.51 8.81 8.35
N GLN A 311 26.72 9.22 8.76
CA GLN A 311 27.84 9.49 7.85
C GLN A 311 29.04 8.57 8.11
N TRP A 312 29.44 7.81 7.08
CA TRP A 312 30.67 6.99 7.10
C TRP A 312 31.84 7.66 6.36
N CYS A 313 31.80 8.98 6.24
CA CYS A 313 32.90 9.77 5.70
C CYS A 313 33.87 10.10 6.84
N GLN A 314 35.18 10.18 6.59
CA GLN A 314 36.15 10.50 7.65
C GLN A 314 35.94 11.90 8.22
N GLN A 315 35.45 12.84 7.40
CA GLN A 315 35.11 14.19 7.81
C GLN A 315 33.58 14.33 7.75
N GLN A 316 32.96 14.28 8.94
CA GLN A 316 31.52 14.47 9.06
C GLN A 316 31.16 15.92 8.77
N ALA A 317 30.16 16.12 7.90
CA ALA A 317 29.67 17.43 7.51
C ALA A 317 28.43 17.81 8.32
N GLU A 318 28.35 19.07 8.75
CA GLU A 318 27.12 19.65 9.29
C GLU A 318 26.07 19.79 8.17
N LEU A 319 24.79 19.67 8.54
CA LEU A 319 23.67 19.88 7.61
C LEU A 319 23.46 21.38 7.40
N THR A 320 24.18 21.96 6.44
CA THR A 320 23.99 23.36 6.06
C THR A 320 22.74 23.56 5.21
N ASP A 321 22.21 24.78 5.16
CA ASP A 321 21.07 25.12 4.31
C ASP A 321 21.34 24.81 2.83
N ASP A 322 22.57 25.03 2.35
CA ASP A 322 22.96 24.71 0.97
C ASP A 322 22.86 23.21 0.66
N ILE A 323 23.28 22.36 1.60
CA ILE A 323 23.17 20.91 1.49
C ILE A 323 21.70 20.50 1.55
N PHE A 324 20.95 21.01 2.53
CA PHE A 324 19.53 20.72 2.69
C PHE A 324 18.72 21.08 1.42
N ASN A 325 19.01 22.25 0.86
CA ASN A 325 18.42 22.73 -0.39
C ASN A 325 18.78 21.83 -1.58
N ALA A 326 20.04 21.41 -1.71
CA ALA A 326 20.48 20.50 -2.76
C ALA A 326 19.80 19.13 -2.63
N ILE A 327 19.68 18.59 -1.42
CA ILE A 327 18.96 17.34 -1.17
C ILE A 327 17.52 17.45 -1.66
N TYR A 328 16.79 18.50 -1.28
CA TYR A 328 15.41 18.66 -1.74
C TYR A 328 15.33 18.85 -3.26
N GLU A 329 16.21 19.66 -3.85
CA GLU A 329 16.26 19.90 -5.29
C GLU A 329 16.37 18.60 -6.11
N HIS A 330 17.19 17.65 -5.64
CA HIS A 330 17.48 16.40 -6.32
C HIS A 330 16.62 15.20 -5.90
N THR A 331 15.72 15.38 -4.92
CA THR A 331 14.85 14.30 -4.42
C THR A 331 13.37 14.63 -4.52
N GLN A 332 13.04 15.92 -4.54
CA GLN A 332 11.68 16.45 -4.53
C GLN A 332 10.80 15.84 -3.42
N GLY A 333 11.39 15.51 -2.27
CA GLY A 333 10.65 14.94 -1.14
C GLY A 333 10.28 13.46 -1.29
N VAL A 334 10.85 12.73 -2.25
CA VAL A 334 10.63 11.28 -2.41
C VAL A 334 11.66 10.49 -1.59
N THR A 335 11.19 9.77 -0.57
CA THR A 335 12.02 9.06 0.42
C THR A 335 13.03 8.08 -0.19
N ASP A 336 12.61 7.23 -1.13
CA ASP A 336 13.52 6.27 -1.78
C ASP A 336 14.62 6.96 -2.61
N ILE A 337 14.30 8.09 -3.25
CA ILE A 337 15.26 8.91 -4.00
C ILE A 337 16.23 9.58 -3.02
N LEU A 338 15.74 10.09 -1.89
CA LEU A 338 16.57 10.63 -0.80
C LEU A 338 17.59 9.63 -0.29
N VAL A 339 17.14 8.45 0.15
CA VAL A 339 18.03 7.42 0.70
C VAL A 339 19.07 6.98 -0.36
N LYS A 340 18.66 6.80 -1.62
CA LYS A 340 19.59 6.48 -2.71
C LYS A 340 20.61 7.58 -2.96
N LEU A 341 20.18 8.85 -2.98
CA LEU A 341 21.07 9.99 -3.18
C LEU A 341 22.12 10.08 -2.07
N LEU A 342 21.73 9.92 -0.81
CA LEU A 342 22.65 9.93 0.33
C LEU A 342 23.66 8.77 0.25
N ILE A 343 23.19 7.55 -0.03
CA ILE A 343 24.06 6.36 -0.19
C ILE A 343 25.07 6.57 -1.33
N LEU A 344 24.59 7.00 -2.50
CA LEU A 344 25.43 7.20 -3.67
C LEU A 344 26.44 8.33 -3.46
N THR A 345 26.05 9.40 -2.77
CA THR A 345 26.92 10.54 -2.50
C THR A 345 28.03 10.17 -1.52
N GLN A 346 27.70 9.47 -0.43
CA GLN A 346 28.71 8.99 0.51
C GLN A 346 29.69 8.01 -0.17
N ARG A 347 29.18 7.08 -0.98
CA ARG A 347 30.04 6.17 -1.75
C ARG A 347 30.98 6.92 -2.69
N TYR A 348 30.49 7.96 -3.38
CA TYR A 348 31.29 8.78 -4.28
C TYR A 348 32.42 9.52 -3.54
N VAL A 349 32.13 10.18 -2.42
CA VAL A 349 33.15 10.96 -1.70
C VAL A 349 34.19 10.07 -1.00
N ILE A 350 33.82 8.88 -0.55
CA ILE A 350 34.75 7.87 -0.01
C ILE A 350 35.66 7.34 -1.13
N GLN A 351 35.09 6.95 -2.27
CA GLN A 351 35.87 6.36 -3.38
C GLN A 351 36.80 7.36 -4.06
N SER A 352 36.41 8.64 -4.12
CA SER A 352 37.22 9.71 -4.69
C SER A 352 38.27 10.27 -3.72
N GLY A 353 38.22 9.89 -2.45
CA GLY A 353 39.10 10.42 -1.40
C GLY A 353 38.77 11.85 -0.96
N LEU A 354 37.62 12.40 -1.38
CA LEU A 354 37.13 13.69 -0.89
C LEU A 354 36.72 13.64 0.59
N GLU A 355 36.20 12.50 1.04
CA GLU A 355 35.91 12.18 2.45
C GLU A 355 34.97 13.15 3.19
N THR A 356 34.27 14.04 2.48
CA THR A 356 33.25 14.96 3.02
C THR A 356 32.10 15.09 2.03
N VAL A 357 30.85 15.04 2.52
CA VAL A 357 29.67 15.31 1.69
C VAL A 357 29.45 16.81 1.54
N THR A 358 29.30 17.29 0.31
CA THR A 358 29.04 18.70 -0.02
C THR A 358 27.87 18.83 -0.99
N ALA A 359 27.26 20.02 -1.07
CA ALA A 359 26.20 20.30 -2.06
C ALA A 359 26.67 20.07 -3.50
N ALA A 360 27.94 20.36 -3.81
CA ALA A 360 28.55 20.09 -5.12
C ALA A 360 28.63 18.59 -5.41
N ALA A 361 29.04 17.77 -4.43
CA ALA A 361 29.09 16.31 -4.58
C ALA A 361 27.69 15.73 -4.83
N ILE A 362 26.67 16.22 -4.12
CA ILE A 362 25.27 15.83 -4.32
C ILE A 362 24.82 16.11 -5.75
N ARG A 363 25.09 17.31 -6.28
CA ARG A 363 24.76 17.70 -7.66
C ARG A 363 25.43 16.79 -8.67
N ILE A 364 26.74 16.57 -8.53
CA ILE A 364 27.53 15.68 -9.41
C ILE A 364 26.94 14.27 -9.44
N VAL A 365 26.60 13.71 -8.27
CA VAL A 365 26.07 12.36 -8.16
C VAL A 365 24.66 12.27 -8.74
N SER A 366 23.79 13.24 -8.46
CA SER A 366 22.47 13.28 -9.07
C SER A 366 22.56 13.40 -10.60
N ASP A 367 23.48 14.22 -11.11
CA ASP A 367 23.61 14.50 -12.53
C ASP A 367 24.25 13.36 -13.32
N SER A 368 25.05 12.52 -12.67
CA SER A 368 25.73 11.39 -13.31
C SER A 368 25.05 10.05 -13.06
N LYS A 369 24.54 9.79 -11.85
CA LYS A 369 24.03 8.47 -11.44
C LYS A 369 22.50 8.36 -11.41
N MET A 370 21.78 9.47 -11.44
CA MET A 370 20.32 9.52 -11.31
C MET A 370 19.61 10.13 -12.53
N GLN A 371 20.28 10.15 -13.69
CA GLN A 371 19.81 10.76 -14.94
C GLN A 371 18.41 10.28 -15.36
N ILE A 372 18.16 8.97 -15.23
CA ILE A 372 16.88 8.35 -15.59
C ILE A 372 15.70 8.94 -14.78
N LEU A 373 15.96 9.45 -13.57
CA LEU A 373 14.94 10.02 -12.69
C LEU A 373 14.70 11.51 -12.96
N LYS A 374 15.61 12.21 -13.64
CA LYS A 374 15.52 13.67 -13.85
C LYS A 374 14.20 14.11 -14.50
N PRO A 375 13.70 13.47 -15.57
CA PRO A 375 12.44 13.90 -16.21
C PRO A 375 11.25 13.88 -15.24
N ALA A 376 11.18 12.88 -14.37
CA ALA A 376 10.14 12.76 -13.36
C ALA A 376 10.32 13.79 -12.24
N LEU A 377 11.56 14.03 -11.79
CA LEU A 377 11.88 15.04 -10.78
C LEU A 377 11.61 16.45 -11.28
N ASP A 378 11.90 16.74 -12.55
CA ASP A 378 11.62 18.03 -13.18
C ASP A 378 10.10 18.26 -13.32
N ALA A 379 9.33 17.21 -13.60
CA ALA A 379 7.88 17.27 -13.59
C ALA A 379 7.34 17.60 -12.19
N LEU A 380 7.84 16.94 -11.14
CA LEU A 380 7.50 17.25 -9.75
C LEU A 380 7.88 18.69 -9.38
N ARG A 381 9.09 19.12 -9.72
CA ARG A 381 9.58 20.47 -9.42
C ARG A 381 8.76 21.57 -10.09
N SER A 382 8.25 21.28 -11.29
CA SER A 382 7.41 22.23 -12.03
C SER A 382 6.06 22.50 -11.38
N GLY A 383 5.59 21.61 -10.49
CA GLY A 383 4.25 21.66 -9.90
C GLY A 383 3.12 21.63 -10.94
N SER A 384 3.41 21.28 -12.20
CA SER A 384 2.45 21.34 -13.30
C SER A 384 1.71 20.01 -13.44
N PRO A 385 0.38 19.98 -13.23
CA PRO A 385 -0.42 18.75 -13.36
C PRO A 385 -0.25 18.09 -14.74
N ASN A 386 -0.14 18.90 -15.80
CA ASN A 386 0.04 18.41 -17.17
C ASN A 386 1.37 17.69 -17.40
N ARG A 387 2.45 18.11 -16.74
CA ARG A 387 3.76 17.43 -16.84
C ARG A 387 3.79 16.19 -15.96
N MET A 388 3.16 16.26 -14.78
CA MET A 388 3.02 15.12 -13.87
C MET A 388 2.16 14.02 -14.50
N ALA A 389 1.09 14.36 -15.22
CA ALA A 389 0.22 13.43 -15.93
C ALA A 389 0.93 12.57 -17.00
N GLN A 390 2.12 12.97 -17.47
CA GLN A 390 2.92 12.17 -18.41
C GLN A 390 3.52 10.92 -17.74
N PHE A 391 3.54 10.91 -16.40
CA PHE A 391 4.01 9.82 -15.57
C PHE A 391 2.84 9.27 -14.74
N ASP A 392 2.52 8.00 -14.94
CA ASP A 392 1.30 7.37 -14.39
C ASP A 392 1.13 7.59 -12.87
N ASP A 393 2.24 7.67 -12.12
CA ASP A 393 2.22 7.71 -10.66
C ASP A 393 2.28 9.12 -10.04
N LEU A 394 2.56 10.18 -10.80
CA LEU A 394 2.94 11.48 -10.21
C LEU A 394 1.77 12.40 -9.87
N LEU A 395 0.57 12.19 -10.42
CA LEU A 395 -0.58 13.07 -10.15
C LEU A 395 -1.06 12.96 -8.69
N PRO A 396 -1.22 14.09 -7.97
CA PRO A 396 -1.80 14.08 -6.62
C PRO A 396 -3.22 13.52 -6.58
N VAL A 397 -3.62 12.95 -5.45
CA VAL A 397 -4.96 12.35 -5.28
C VAL A 397 -6.08 13.38 -5.39
N ASP A 398 -5.89 14.55 -4.77
CA ASP A 398 -6.91 15.62 -4.74
C ASP A 398 -7.26 16.13 -6.15
N GLU A 399 -6.26 16.28 -7.02
CA GLU A 399 -6.47 16.71 -8.41
C GLU A 399 -7.21 15.66 -9.24
N GLN A 400 -6.90 14.37 -9.02
CA GLN A 400 -7.63 13.27 -9.66
C GLN A 400 -9.08 13.22 -9.21
N ILE A 401 -9.36 13.50 -7.94
CA ILE A 401 -10.72 13.54 -7.40
C ILE A 401 -11.48 14.77 -7.94
N ALA A 402 -10.84 15.94 -8.01
CA ALA A 402 -11.44 17.16 -8.53
C ALA A 402 -11.87 17.00 -10.00
N GLY A 403 -10.99 16.46 -10.85
CA GLY A 403 -11.33 16.18 -12.26
C GLY A 403 -12.46 15.17 -12.45
N MET A 404 -12.73 14.32 -11.47
CA MET A 404 -13.88 13.39 -11.48
C MET A 404 -15.18 14.05 -11.03
N MET A 405 -15.11 15.05 -10.14
CA MET A 405 -16.30 15.75 -9.63
C MET A 405 -16.89 16.75 -10.63
N ASP A 406 -16.07 17.30 -11.52
CA ASP A 406 -16.53 18.22 -12.58
C ASP A 406 -17.43 17.55 -13.64
N PHE A 407 -17.44 16.22 -13.72
CA PHE A 407 -18.26 15.48 -14.69
C PHE A 407 -19.66 15.07 -14.19
N ASP A 408 -19.96 15.20 -12.89
CA ASP A 408 -21.07 14.44 -12.27
C ASP A 408 -21.91 15.23 -11.24
N PHE A 409 -22.11 16.54 -11.44
CA PHE A 409 -23.06 17.32 -10.63
C PHE A 409 -24.12 18.04 -11.47
N SER A 410 -25.28 17.39 -11.61
CA SER A 410 -26.58 18.08 -11.60
C SER A 410 -27.45 17.43 -10.52
N PRO A 411 -27.55 18.02 -9.32
CA PRO A 411 -28.40 17.47 -8.28
C PRO A 411 -29.87 17.68 -8.68
N ASP A 412 -30.59 16.60 -8.97
CA ASP A 412 -32.05 16.64 -9.20
C ASP A 412 -32.77 17.03 -7.90
N PRO A 413 -33.39 18.23 -7.81
CA PRO A 413 -34.05 18.71 -6.61
C PRO A 413 -35.24 17.85 -6.17
N GLY A 414 -35.75 16.97 -7.04
CA GLY A 414 -36.88 16.09 -6.76
C GLY A 414 -36.59 15.05 -5.68
N ARG A 415 -35.35 14.54 -5.57
CA ARG A 415 -34.98 13.47 -4.64
C ARG A 415 -34.99 13.90 -3.16
N LEU A 416 -34.64 15.15 -2.88
CA LEU A 416 -34.68 15.72 -1.53
C LEU A 416 -36.12 15.95 -1.03
N LYS A 417 -37.06 16.23 -1.92
CA LYS A 417 -38.49 16.30 -1.57
C LYS A 417 -39.07 14.93 -1.22
N VAL A 418 -38.69 13.89 -1.97
CA VAL A 418 -39.13 12.50 -1.73
C VAL A 418 -38.63 11.95 -0.38
N LEU A 419 -37.37 12.26 -0.01
CA LEU A 419 -36.80 11.84 1.28
C LEU A 419 -37.42 12.57 2.48
N ARG A 420 -37.84 13.83 2.31
CA ARG A 420 -38.57 14.57 3.36
C ARG A 420 -40.01 14.07 3.53
N SER A 421 -40.68 13.65 2.45
CA SER A 421 -42.02 13.06 2.53
C SER A 421 -42.03 11.62 3.06
N ALA A 422 -40.94 10.86 2.86
CA ALA A 422 -40.82 9.48 3.37
C ALA A 422 -40.64 9.40 4.90
N GLY A 423 -40.20 10.49 5.54
CA GLY A 423 -40.06 10.57 7.00
C GLY A 423 -41.37 10.82 7.77
N GLN A 424 -42.50 11.06 7.09
CA GLN A 424 -43.77 11.45 7.73
C GLN A 424 -44.97 10.52 7.47
N HIS A 425 -44.81 9.42 6.73
CA HIS A 425 -45.90 8.45 6.55
C HIS A 425 -45.44 7.02 6.73
N VAL A 426 -45.51 6.53 7.98
CA VAL A 426 -45.71 5.11 8.27
C VAL A 426 -47.18 4.94 8.67
N ALA A 427 -48.05 4.83 7.69
CA ALA A 427 -49.36 4.18 7.79
C ALA A 427 -49.96 4.05 6.38
N ASP A 428 -50.39 2.83 6.08
CA ASP A 428 -51.23 2.37 4.98
C ASP A 428 -50.66 2.30 3.55
N ALA A 429 -50.55 1.06 3.07
CA ALA A 429 -50.58 0.71 1.65
C ALA A 429 -52.02 0.72 1.13
N PRO A 430 -52.27 1.02 -0.16
CA PRO A 430 -52.45 -0.10 -1.08
C PRO A 430 -51.90 0.12 -2.52
N SER A 431 -52.08 -0.96 -3.29
CA SER A 431 -51.64 -1.33 -4.64
C SER A 431 -51.96 -0.41 -5.83
N ALA A 432 -51.13 -0.56 -6.89
CA ALA A 432 -51.46 -0.80 -8.32
C ALA A 432 -50.87 0.19 -9.34
N GLY A 433 -50.33 -0.37 -10.44
CA GLY A 433 -50.53 0.15 -11.80
C GLY A 433 -49.38 0.89 -12.50
N GLY A 434 -48.82 0.26 -13.54
CA GLY A 434 -48.80 0.87 -14.88
C GLY A 434 -47.57 1.62 -15.39
N THR A 435 -46.92 0.97 -16.37
CA THR A 435 -46.44 1.49 -17.68
C THR A 435 -45.09 2.21 -17.86
N GLU A 436 -44.42 1.71 -18.89
CA GLU A 436 -43.18 2.08 -19.58
C GLU A 436 -42.97 3.57 -19.88
N ARG A 437 -41.69 3.96 -19.93
CA ARG A 437 -41.17 4.84 -20.99
C ARG A 437 -39.67 4.64 -21.20
N ALA A 438 -39.33 4.20 -22.41
CA ALA A 438 -37.98 4.21 -22.94
C ALA A 438 -37.43 5.65 -23.03
N LYS A 439 -36.17 5.86 -22.61
CA LYS A 439 -35.37 7.01 -23.01
C LYS A 439 -33.94 6.57 -23.33
N VAL A 440 -33.52 7.01 -24.50
CA VAL A 440 -32.29 6.75 -25.23
C VAL A 440 -31.06 7.18 -24.41
N ALA A 441 -30.05 6.32 -24.35
CA ALA A 441 -28.75 6.61 -23.78
C ALA A 441 -27.97 7.59 -24.69
N PRO A 442 -27.38 8.67 -24.18
CA PRO A 442 -26.38 9.42 -24.92
C PRO A 442 -25.06 8.62 -24.94
N SER A 443 -24.51 8.45 -26.13
CA SER A 443 -23.18 7.89 -26.37
C SER A 443 -22.11 8.71 -25.66
N VAL A 444 -21.39 8.08 -24.74
CA VAL A 444 -20.22 8.65 -24.05
C VAL A 444 -19.08 8.76 -25.06
N VAL A 445 -18.67 9.99 -25.35
CA VAL A 445 -17.48 10.29 -26.15
C VAL A 445 -16.27 9.97 -25.30
N ALA A 446 -15.48 8.98 -25.73
CA ALA A 446 -14.23 8.59 -25.08
C ALA A 446 -13.21 9.74 -25.19
N VAL A 447 -12.78 10.28 -24.06
CA VAL A 447 -11.61 11.17 -23.98
C VAL A 447 -10.36 10.31 -24.19
N PRO A 448 -9.49 10.62 -25.16
CA PRO A 448 -8.29 9.83 -25.41
C PRO A 448 -7.31 10.01 -24.25
N THR A 449 -7.13 8.96 -23.45
CA THR A 449 -6.06 8.88 -22.45
C THR A 449 -4.73 8.89 -23.21
N GLN A 450 -3.96 9.98 -23.09
CA GLN A 450 -2.60 9.99 -23.65
C GLN A 450 -1.79 8.91 -22.94
N GLN A 451 -1.22 7.99 -23.71
CA GLN A 451 -0.35 6.93 -23.18
C GLN A 451 0.92 7.55 -22.58
N SER A 452 1.24 7.19 -21.34
CA SER A 452 2.45 7.64 -20.64
C SER A 452 3.72 7.45 -21.48
N MET A 453 4.62 8.44 -21.44
CA MET A 453 5.91 8.42 -22.13
C MET A 453 6.77 7.22 -21.70
N ALA A 454 6.74 6.85 -20.42
CA ALA A 454 7.43 5.67 -19.90
C ALA A 454 6.89 4.37 -20.53
N LYS A 455 5.56 4.27 -20.69
CA LYS A 455 4.89 3.11 -21.29
C LYS A 455 5.18 3.00 -22.79
N ARG A 456 5.33 4.12 -23.50
CA ARG A 456 5.78 4.16 -24.91
C ARG A 456 7.22 3.67 -25.07
N LEU A 457 8.14 4.15 -24.22
CA LEU A 457 9.56 3.77 -24.26
C LEU A 457 9.77 2.27 -23.99
N VAL A 458 9.00 1.68 -23.08
CA VAL A 458 9.05 0.23 -22.77
C VAL A 458 8.55 -0.64 -23.94
N ASN A 459 7.62 -0.12 -24.75
CA ASN A 459 7.02 -0.83 -25.88
C ASN A 459 7.77 -0.66 -27.21
N THR A 460 8.89 0.06 -27.24
CA THR A 460 9.68 0.29 -28.45
C THR A 460 10.68 -0.85 -28.66
N GLU A 461 10.90 -1.31 -29.90
CA GLU A 461 11.82 -2.42 -30.21
C GLU A 461 13.27 -2.10 -29.85
N ASN A 462 13.73 -0.86 -30.07
CA ASN A 462 15.09 -0.42 -29.72
C ASN A 462 15.11 0.51 -28.49
N ARG A 463 14.85 -0.08 -27.32
CA ARG A 463 14.67 0.64 -26.03
C ARG A 463 15.84 1.55 -25.66
N VAL A 464 17.07 1.12 -25.94
CA VAL A 464 18.29 1.87 -25.55
C VAL A 464 18.44 3.14 -26.40
N GLU A 465 18.13 3.06 -27.69
CA GLU A 465 18.19 4.21 -28.60
C GLU A 465 17.05 5.20 -28.31
N ALA A 466 15.83 4.69 -28.06
CA ALA A 466 14.70 5.52 -27.66
C ALA A 466 14.93 6.26 -26.31
N LEU A 467 15.61 5.61 -25.35
CA LEU A 467 16.01 6.24 -24.09
C LEU A 467 17.12 7.29 -24.31
N ARG A 468 18.02 7.10 -25.28
CA ARG A 468 19.04 8.10 -25.65
C ARG A 468 18.45 9.31 -26.36
N GLU A 469 17.55 9.11 -27.32
CA GLU A 469 16.83 10.19 -28.02
C GLU A 469 15.98 11.02 -27.06
N ALA A 470 15.40 10.37 -26.04
CA ALA A 470 14.67 11.04 -24.98
C ALA A 470 15.57 11.80 -23.98
N GLY A 471 16.90 11.63 -24.06
CA GLY A 471 17.88 12.26 -23.18
C GLY A 471 18.03 11.60 -21.80
N TRP A 472 17.64 10.33 -21.65
CA TRP A 472 17.61 9.63 -20.35
C TRP A 472 18.92 8.86 -20.06
N ILE A 473 19.82 8.75 -21.03
CA ILE A 473 21.09 7.99 -20.94
C ILE A 473 22.22 8.77 -21.62
N ASN A 474 23.37 8.96 -20.93
CA ASN A 474 24.60 9.51 -21.51
C ASN A 474 25.45 8.48 -22.26
N THR A 475 26.39 8.95 -23.10
CA THR A 475 27.26 8.16 -23.97
C THR A 475 28.29 7.27 -23.25
N ASP A 476 28.65 7.58 -21.99
CA ASP A 476 29.64 6.79 -21.25
C ASP A 476 29.22 6.54 -19.79
N ILE A 477 28.98 5.27 -19.45
CA ILE A 477 28.54 4.84 -18.10
C ILE A 477 29.71 4.84 -17.10
N PHE A 478 30.96 4.94 -17.59
CA PHE A 478 32.19 4.76 -16.80
C PHE A 478 33.10 5.99 -16.73
N GLU A 479 32.61 7.18 -17.05
CA GLU A 479 33.38 8.44 -17.17
C GLU A 479 34.26 8.79 -15.94
N PHE A 480 33.98 8.20 -14.77
CA PHE A 480 34.71 8.46 -13.52
C PHE A 480 35.55 7.29 -12.99
N SER A 481 35.68 6.17 -13.71
CA SER A 481 36.65 5.14 -13.33
C SER A 481 38.02 5.49 -13.92
N PRO A 482 39.05 5.84 -13.12
CA PRO A 482 40.39 6.08 -13.65
C PRO A 482 40.97 4.85 -14.37
N VAL A 483 40.42 3.65 -14.15
CA VAL A 483 40.82 2.39 -14.78
C VAL A 483 40.33 2.28 -16.24
N TYR A 484 39.32 3.05 -16.65
CA TYR A 484 38.67 2.92 -17.98
C TYR A 484 38.73 4.17 -18.85
N ARG A 485 39.48 5.22 -18.48
CA ARG A 485 39.82 6.27 -19.46
C ARG A 485 40.60 5.60 -20.59
N ARG A 486 39.99 5.47 -21.77
CA ARG A 486 40.76 5.26 -23.00
C ARG A 486 41.78 6.39 -23.06
N ARG A 487 43.06 6.03 -23.00
CA ARG A 487 44.13 6.93 -23.42
C ARG A 487 44.04 6.99 -24.93
N ASP A 488 43.47 8.06 -25.47
CA ASP A 488 43.74 8.57 -26.80
C ASP A 488 43.72 10.10 -26.74
#